data_AF-A0A6A6UQX6-F1
#
_entry.id   AF-A0A6A6UQX6-F1
#
_cell.length_a   1.000
_cell.length_b   1.000
_cell.length_c   1.000
_cell.angle_alpha   90.00
_cell.angle_beta   90.00
_cell.angle_gamma   90.00
#
_symmetry.space_group_name_H-M   'P 1'
#
loop_
_entity.id
_entity.type
_entity.pdbx_description
1 polymer ?
#
loop_
_entity_poly.entity_id
_entity_poly.type
_entity_poly.pdbx_seq_one_letter_code
_entity_poly.pdbx_strand_id
1 'polypeptide(L)'
;MDLQNQQSTQRTSLRYDAALRACRDGDLSTVQKLINEAQLFKDPKSLRKACENGTWGTGVKSSNVANDNESAYDTTDSIRLHTMLQTATTRSHTRIVVYLLDQFPARGLHIAEWEVVVNALGSGSMEMLTPFLAVDPDIVHWVDDRLGGTVFGVINRLVEEWEKKKALFELLVDHGADLNMLWRGSSVLDEALDEDCQDTIEWMIAHGAKRSYDMGTVES
;
A
#
# COMPACT_ATOMS: atom_id res chain seq x y z
N MET A 1 -0.77 29.32 26.54
CA MET A 1 -0.51 28.22 25.58
C MET A 1 0.65 27.43 26.15
N ASP A 2 0.30 26.34 26.85
CA ASP A 2 0.99 25.87 28.07
C ASP A 2 2.21 24.97 27.86
N LEU A 3 3.20 25.14 28.75
CA LEU A 3 4.41 24.30 28.89
C LEU A 3 4.09 22.80 28.99
N GLN A 4 2.95 22.42 29.59
CA GLN A 4 2.49 21.03 29.67
C GLN A 4 2.14 20.46 28.29
N ASN A 5 1.58 21.30 27.40
CA ASN A 5 1.22 20.90 26.05
C ASN A 5 2.49 20.68 25.22
N GLN A 6 3.48 21.56 25.34
CA GLN A 6 4.80 21.40 24.70
C GLN A 6 5.55 20.15 25.15
N GLN A 7 5.54 19.84 26.46
CA GLN A 7 6.18 18.63 26.99
C GLN A 7 5.47 17.35 26.54
N SER A 8 4.14 17.37 26.40
CA SER A 8 3.37 16.23 25.91
C SER A 8 3.68 15.94 24.43
N THR A 9 3.69 16.97 23.57
CA THR A 9 4.03 16.85 22.14
C THR A 9 5.46 16.37 21.95
N GLN A 10 6.41 16.88 22.74
CA GLN A 10 7.81 16.47 22.66
C GLN A 10 8.02 15.00 23.06
N ARG A 11 7.29 14.52 24.08
CA ARG A 11 7.33 13.09 24.47
C ARG A 11 6.75 12.18 23.40
N THR A 12 5.65 12.57 22.76
CA THR A 12 5.05 11.80 21.67
C THR A 12 5.98 11.75 20.45
N SER A 13 6.70 12.84 20.16
CA SER A 13 7.73 12.84 19.10
C SER A 13 8.87 11.87 19.37
N LEU A 14 9.40 11.84 20.60
CA LEU A 14 10.50 10.93 20.96
C LEU A 14 10.08 9.45 20.88
N ARG A 15 8.85 9.12 21.28
CA ARG A 15 8.29 7.77 21.16
C ARG A 15 8.16 7.36 19.69
N TYR A 16 7.72 8.29 18.85
CA TYR A 16 7.63 8.04 17.42
C TYR A 16 9.00 7.83 16.77
N ASP A 17 10.01 8.64 17.11
CA ASP A 17 11.37 8.43 16.61
C ASP A 17 11.94 7.08 17.05
N ALA A 18 11.63 6.64 18.28
CA ALA A 18 12.00 5.32 18.76
C ALA A 18 11.26 4.20 18.00
N ALA A 19 9.97 4.39 17.72
CA ALA A 19 9.17 3.44 16.93
C ALA A 19 9.71 3.30 15.50
N LEU A 20 10.09 4.42 14.86
CA LEU A 20 10.70 4.39 13.52
C LEU A 20 12.05 3.66 13.51
N ARG A 21 12.91 3.88 14.51
CA ARG A 21 14.16 3.13 14.65
C ARG A 21 13.89 1.64 14.84
N ALA A 22 12.92 1.28 15.70
CA ALA A 22 12.54 -0.11 15.91
C ALA A 22 12.00 -0.75 14.62
N CYS A 23 11.16 -0.05 13.85
CA CYS A 23 10.72 -0.50 12.53
C CYS A 23 11.88 -0.68 11.56
N ARG A 24 12.86 0.22 11.56
CA ARG A 24 14.05 0.15 10.69
C ARG A 24 14.95 -1.04 11.05
N ASP A 25 15.12 -1.29 12.34
CA ASP A 25 16.06 -2.26 12.90
C ASP A 25 15.42 -3.65 13.09
N GLY A 26 14.11 -3.79 12.84
CA GLY A 26 13.38 -5.07 12.93
C GLY A 26 12.98 -5.48 14.34
N ASP A 27 12.99 -4.55 15.30
CA ASP A 27 12.66 -4.82 16.70
C ASP A 27 11.15 -4.77 16.97
N LEU A 28 10.48 -5.89 16.71
CA LEU A 28 9.05 -6.06 16.96
C LEU A 28 8.67 -5.83 18.43
N SER A 29 9.51 -6.26 19.39
CA SER A 29 9.19 -6.13 20.83
C SER A 29 9.08 -4.66 21.23
N THR A 30 10.00 -3.82 20.74
CA THR A 30 9.95 -2.38 21.00
C THR A 30 8.75 -1.72 20.32
N VAL A 31 8.43 -2.11 19.07
CA VAL A 31 7.21 -1.62 18.38
C VAL A 31 5.95 -1.96 19.19
N GLN A 32 5.82 -3.21 19.63
CA GLN A 32 4.69 -3.69 20.44
C GLN A 32 4.54 -2.90 21.73
N LYS A 33 5.63 -2.71 22.49
CA LYS A 33 5.61 -1.92 23.73
C LYS A 33 5.21 -0.47 23.48
N LEU A 34 5.73 0.15 22.42
CA LEU A 34 5.43 1.54 22.12
C LEU A 34 3.95 1.74 21.76
N ILE A 35 3.37 0.81 21.00
CA ILE A 35 1.96 0.86 20.61
C ILE A 35 1.05 0.55 21.81
N ASN A 36 1.32 -0.52 22.56
CA ASN A 36 0.40 -1.04 23.57
C ASN A 36 0.52 -0.33 24.92
N GLU A 37 1.74 0.06 25.32
CA GLU A 37 2.02 0.56 26.66
C GLU A 37 2.38 2.05 26.67
N ALA A 38 3.03 2.54 25.60
CA ALA A 38 3.58 3.89 25.59
C ALA A 38 2.68 4.94 24.89
N GLN A 39 1.43 4.62 24.55
CA GLN A 39 0.50 5.54 23.88
C GLN A 39 1.17 6.24 22.68
N LEU A 40 1.72 5.45 21.74
CA LEU A 40 2.36 5.98 20.54
C LEU A 40 1.39 6.82 19.70
N PHE A 41 0.17 6.33 19.55
CA PHE A 41 -0.94 7.03 18.91
C PHE A 41 -1.78 7.72 19.97
N LYS A 42 -2.27 8.91 19.64
CA LYS A 42 -3.13 9.71 20.52
C LYS A 42 -4.49 9.05 20.70
N ASP A 43 -5.06 8.52 19.62
CA ASP A 43 -6.31 7.76 19.64
C ASP A 43 -6.23 6.52 18.72
N PRO A 44 -5.66 5.41 19.23
CA PRO A 44 -5.51 4.19 18.44
C PRO A 44 -6.86 3.57 18.03
N LYS A 45 -7.95 3.80 18.77
CA LYS A 45 -9.26 3.23 18.43
C LYS A 45 -9.85 3.93 17.21
N SER A 46 -9.81 5.26 17.20
CA SER A 46 -10.29 6.04 16.05
C SER A 46 -9.40 5.82 14.82
N LEU A 47 -8.09 5.72 15.00
CA LEU A 47 -7.18 5.36 13.90
C LEU A 47 -7.51 3.98 13.32
N ARG A 48 -7.70 2.96 14.17
CA ARG A 48 -8.06 1.60 13.70
C ARG A 48 -9.35 1.61 12.89
N LYS A 49 -10.39 2.31 13.35
CA LYS A 49 -11.66 2.44 12.62
C LYS A 49 -11.48 3.17 11.28
N ALA A 50 -10.67 4.22 11.24
CA ALA A 50 -10.36 4.93 10.01
C ALA A 50 -9.62 4.03 9.01
N CYS A 51 -8.70 3.20 9.50
CA CYS A 51 -8.04 2.18 8.69
C CYS A 51 -9.04 1.16 8.14
N GLU A 52 -9.92 0.61 8.97
CA GLU A 52 -10.96 -0.36 8.54
C GLU A 52 -11.91 0.20 7.47
N ASN A 53 -12.21 1.50 7.55
CA ASN A 53 -13.11 2.19 6.62
C ASN A 53 -12.39 2.73 5.37
N GLY A 54 -11.06 2.60 5.27
CA GLY A 54 -10.29 3.17 4.17
C GLY A 54 -10.22 4.69 4.16
N THR A 55 -10.54 5.34 5.29
CA THR A 55 -10.57 6.80 5.42
C THR A 55 -9.37 7.30 6.21
N TRP A 56 -8.16 6.82 5.95
CA TRP A 56 -6.92 7.22 6.64
C TRP A 56 -5.85 7.64 5.61
N GLY A 57 -4.66 8.04 6.08
CA GLY A 57 -3.54 8.41 5.19
C GLY A 57 -3.33 9.90 4.95
N THR A 58 -2.30 10.23 4.15
CA THR A 58 -1.76 11.58 3.96
C THR A 58 -2.53 12.37 2.90
N GLY A 59 -3.83 12.59 3.10
CA GLY A 59 -4.63 13.31 2.09
C GLY A 59 -6.13 13.35 2.34
N VAL A 60 -6.63 12.53 3.25
CA VAL A 60 -8.03 12.55 3.64
C VAL A 60 -8.32 13.85 4.41
N LYS A 61 -9.11 14.73 3.80
CA LYS A 61 -9.64 15.91 4.48
C LYS A 61 -10.63 15.42 5.53
N SER A 62 -10.34 15.69 6.81
CA SER A 62 -11.25 15.47 7.95
C SER A 62 -12.68 16.03 7.74
N SER A 63 -12.91 16.87 6.73
CA SER A 63 -14.17 17.56 6.46
C SER A 63 -15.12 16.86 5.49
N ASN A 64 -14.73 15.77 4.82
CA ASN A 64 -15.63 15.04 3.89
C ASN A 64 -16.38 13.87 4.55
N VAL A 65 -16.21 13.66 5.85
CA VAL A 65 -17.11 12.84 6.66
C VAL A 65 -18.35 13.68 6.96
N ALA A 66 -19.16 13.92 5.92
CA ALA A 66 -20.32 14.80 5.97
C ALA A 66 -21.58 14.14 6.55
N ASN A 67 -21.49 12.95 7.14
CA ASN A 67 -22.61 12.31 7.83
C ASN A 67 -22.17 11.78 9.21
N ASP A 68 -22.76 12.41 10.23
CA ASP A 68 -23.07 11.92 11.57
C ASP A 68 -21.96 11.31 12.44
N ASN A 69 -21.53 12.08 13.45
CA ASN A 69 -20.96 11.63 14.72
C ASN A 69 -19.68 10.75 14.74
N GLU A 70 -19.02 10.49 13.62
CA GLU A 70 -17.75 9.77 13.61
C GLU A 70 -16.55 10.71 13.85
N SER A 71 -15.83 10.45 14.95
CA SER A 71 -14.73 11.27 15.43
C SER A 71 -13.63 11.42 14.37
N ALA A 72 -13.34 12.67 14.00
CA ALA A 72 -12.15 13.03 13.24
C ALA A 72 -10.90 12.42 13.90
N TYR A 73 -10.22 11.48 13.23
CA TYR A 73 -8.91 11.01 13.66
C TYR A 73 -7.84 12.09 13.35
N ASP A 74 -6.77 12.12 14.13
CA ASP A 74 -5.66 13.06 13.93
C ASP A 74 -4.86 12.63 12.68
N THR A 75 -4.73 13.52 11.69
CA THR A 75 -3.93 13.26 10.48
C THR A 75 -2.48 12.93 10.82
N THR A 76 -1.99 13.38 11.97
CA THR A 76 -0.65 13.06 12.49
C THR A 76 -0.48 11.57 12.76
N ASP A 77 -1.46 10.90 13.37
CA ASP A 77 -1.35 9.47 13.69
C ASP A 77 -1.39 8.60 12.43
N SER A 78 -2.17 9.01 11.42
CA SER A 78 -2.18 8.39 10.09
C SER A 78 -0.84 8.53 9.37
N ILE A 79 -0.23 9.73 9.40
CA ILE A 79 1.12 9.95 8.84
C ILE A 79 2.14 9.03 9.54
N ARG A 80 2.09 8.94 10.87
CA ARG A 80 2.99 8.08 11.65
C ARG A 80 2.85 6.61 11.28
N LEU A 81 1.62 6.10 11.21
CA LEU A 81 1.35 4.72 10.83
C LEU A 81 1.87 4.44 9.42
N HIS A 82 1.59 5.33 8.46
CA HIS A 82 2.09 5.23 7.08
C HIS A 82 3.62 5.13 7.05
N THR A 83 4.33 6.04 7.70
CA THR A 83 5.81 6.03 7.70
C THR A 83 6.37 4.78 8.39
N MET A 84 5.72 4.27 9.44
CA MET A 84 6.12 3.03 10.09
C MET A 84 5.94 1.82 9.15
N LEU A 85 4.80 1.72 8.46
CA LEU A 85 4.54 0.69 7.44
C LEU A 85 5.56 0.78 6.31
N GLN A 86 5.80 1.97 5.77
CA GLN A 86 6.81 2.21 4.73
C GLN A 86 8.20 1.74 5.16
N THR A 87 8.65 2.18 6.34
CA THR A 87 9.98 1.85 6.87
C THR A 87 10.15 0.34 7.07
N ALA A 88 9.16 -0.33 7.66
CA ALA A 88 9.21 -1.78 7.87
C ALA A 88 9.20 -2.54 6.54
N THR A 89 8.42 -2.05 5.56
CA THR A 89 8.28 -2.67 4.24
C THR A 89 9.56 -2.54 3.40
N THR A 90 10.14 -1.34 3.29
CA THR A 90 11.41 -1.10 2.58
C THR A 90 12.56 -1.96 3.15
N ARG A 91 12.49 -2.31 4.43
CA ARG A 91 13.49 -3.15 5.12
C ARG A 91 13.12 -4.63 5.15
N SER A 92 12.02 -5.05 4.53
CA SER A 92 11.58 -6.44 4.49
C SER A 92 11.27 -7.05 5.87
N HIS A 93 10.82 -6.24 6.83
CA HIS A 93 10.47 -6.71 8.18
C HIS A 93 9.03 -7.21 8.29
N THR A 94 8.74 -8.36 7.65
CA THR A 94 7.37 -8.89 7.48
C THR A 94 6.62 -9.02 8.80
N ARG A 95 7.29 -9.44 9.88
CA ARG A 95 6.67 -9.60 11.21
C ARG A 95 6.14 -8.29 11.79
N ILE A 96 6.83 -7.17 11.53
CA ILE A 96 6.37 -5.84 11.96
C ILE A 96 5.20 -5.40 11.11
N VAL A 97 5.26 -5.60 9.79
CA VAL A 97 4.15 -5.26 8.88
C VAL A 97 2.89 -6.02 9.26
N VAL A 98 2.98 -7.35 9.43
CA VAL A 98 1.86 -8.19 9.89
C VAL A 98 1.28 -7.67 11.21
N TYR A 99 2.13 -7.34 12.19
CA TYR A 99 1.67 -6.81 13.46
C TYR A 99 0.96 -5.44 13.30
N LEU A 100 1.53 -4.52 12.52
CA LEU A 100 0.92 -3.21 12.30
C LEU A 100 -0.43 -3.32 11.60
N LEU A 101 -0.55 -4.21 10.61
CA LEU A 101 -1.78 -4.44 9.86
C LEU A 101 -2.85 -5.17 10.68
N ASP A 102 -2.46 -6.04 11.61
CA ASP A 102 -3.38 -6.68 12.56
C ASP A 102 -3.98 -5.64 13.54
N GLN A 103 -3.15 -4.72 14.02
CA GLN A 103 -3.60 -3.66 14.92
C GLN A 103 -4.38 -2.56 14.20
N PHE A 104 -3.95 -2.20 13.00
CA PHE A 104 -4.51 -1.13 12.18
C PHE A 104 -4.70 -1.66 10.75
N PRO A 105 -5.88 -2.25 10.45
CA PRO A 105 -6.18 -2.83 9.14
C PRO A 105 -6.23 -1.75 8.08
N ALA A 106 -5.09 -1.43 7.48
CA ALA A 106 -4.82 -0.36 6.55
C ALA A 106 -5.53 -0.52 5.20
N ARG A 107 -6.87 -0.54 5.16
CA ARG A 107 -7.65 -0.59 3.92
C ARG A 107 -7.59 0.74 3.20
N GLY A 108 -7.87 0.74 1.89
CA GLY A 108 -7.92 1.95 1.08
C GLY A 108 -6.59 2.70 1.09
N LEU A 109 -5.46 1.98 1.02
CA LEU A 109 -4.13 2.58 0.87
C LEU A 109 -4.17 3.56 -0.31
N HIS A 110 -4.02 4.85 -0.03
CA HIS A 110 -4.09 5.92 -1.02
C HIS A 110 -2.78 5.96 -1.84
N ILE A 111 -2.74 6.78 -2.90
CA ILE A 111 -1.62 6.82 -3.85
C ILE A 111 -0.21 6.97 -3.24
N ALA A 112 -0.09 7.71 -2.13
CA ALA A 112 1.19 7.94 -1.46
C ALA A 112 1.61 6.70 -0.65
N GLU A 113 0.64 5.94 -0.19
CA GLU A 113 0.78 4.70 0.54
C GLU A 113 0.99 3.50 -0.40
N TRP A 114 0.54 3.59 -1.65
CA TRP A 114 0.77 2.58 -2.70
C TRP A 114 2.27 2.34 -2.93
N GLU A 115 3.09 3.39 -2.81
CA GLU A 115 4.54 3.30 -2.95
C GLU A 115 5.17 2.31 -1.94
N VAL A 116 4.53 2.09 -0.78
CA VAL A 116 4.93 1.07 0.20
C VAL A 116 4.77 -0.32 -0.41
N VAL A 117 3.63 -0.57 -1.03
CA VAL A 117 3.31 -1.83 -1.72
C VAL A 117 4.23 -2.01 -2.93
N VAL A 118 4.42 -0.99 -3.78
CA VAL A 118 5.36 -1.05 -4.91
C VAL A 118 6.80 -1.35 -4.48
N ASN A 119 7.26 -0.74 -3.38
CA ASN A 119 8.59 -1.01 -2.84
C ASN A 119 8.72 -2.44 -2.28
N ALA A 120 7.66 -2.97 -1.66
CA ALA A 120 7.60 -4.39 -1.29
C ALA A 120 7.79 -5.29 -2.53
N LEU A 121 7.10 -4.95 -3.62
CA LEU A 121 7.12 -5.70 -4.87
C LEU A 121 8.50 -5.64 -5.57
N GLY A 122 9.14 -4.47 -5.55
CA GLY A 122 10.51 -4.28 -6.04
C GLY A 122 11.54 -5.15 -5.30
N SER A 123 11.37 -5.37 -3.99
CA SER A 123 12.22 -6.27 -3.21
C SER A 123 12.06 -7.76 -3.55
N GLY A 124 10.95 -8.15 -4.22
CA GLY A 124 10.67 -9.53 -4.65
C GLY A 124 10.07 -10.44 -3.59
N SER A 125 9.70 -9.90 -2.43
CA SER A 125 9.15 -10.69 -1.34
C SER A 125 7.62 -10.80 -1.45
N MET A 126 7.13 -11.92 -2.00
CA MET A 126 5.69 -12.26 -1.98
C MET A 126 5.14 -12.30 -0.53
N GLU A 127 5.98 -12.71 0.42
CA GLU A 127 5.64 -12.73 1.84
C GLU A 127 5.31 -11.34 2.37
N MET A 128 5.86 -10.28 1.78
CA MET A 128 5.58 -8.91 2.17
C MET A 128 4.27 -8.39 1.59
N LEU A 129 3.85 -8.87 0.41
CA LEU A 129 2.61 -8.44 -0.23
C LEU A 129 1.38 -9.09 0.42
N THR A 130 1.51 -10.36 0.81
CA THR A 130 0.39 -11.18 1.32
C THR A 130 -0.38 -10.52 2.47
N PRO A 131 0.27 -9.90 3.48
CA PRO A 131 -0.44 -9.20 4.56
C PRO A 131 -1.28 -8.01 4.08
N PHE A 132 -0.84 -7.29 3.04
CA PHE A 132 -1.61 -6.17 2.48
C PHE A 132 -2.85 -6.68 1.74
N LEU A 133 -2.68 -7.68 0.87
CA LEU A 133 -3.80 -8.31 0.15
C LEU A 133 -4.82 -8.96 1.09
N ALA A 134 -4.38 -9.48 2.24
CA ALA A 134 -5.27 -10.05 3.24
C ALA A 134 -6.16 -8.99 3.93
N VAL A 135 -5.66 -7.77 4.10
CA VAL A 135 -6.40 -6.66 4.70
C VAL A 135 -7.33 -6.01 3.68
N ASP A 136 -6.83 -5.81 2.47
CA ASP A 136 -7.50 -5.13 1.37
C ASP A 136 -7.28 -5.88 0.05
N PRO A 137 -8.15 -6.85 -0.30
CA PRO A 137 -8.05 -7.56 -1.57
C PRO A 137 -8.27 -6.63 -2.77
N ASP A 138 -9.12 -5.61 -2.62
CA ASP A 138 -9.50 -4.68 -3.69
C ASP A 138 -8.38 -3.71 -4.04
N ILE A 139 -7.29 -3.70 -3.25
CA ILE A 139 -6.06 -2.97 -3.53
C ILE A 139 -5.59 -3.19 -4.97
N VAL A 140 -5.82 -4.38 -5.54
CA VAL A 140 -5.36 -4.70 -6.89
C VAL A 140 -6.15 -4.02 -8.02
N HIS A 141 -7.33 -3.48 -7.73
CA HIS A 141 -8.19 -2.84 -8.71
C HIS A 141 -8.00 -1.31 -8.77
N TRP A 142 -7.10 -0.77 -7.95
CA TRP A 142 -6.99 0.66 -7.78
C TRP A 142 -6.34 1.36 -8.97
N VAL A 143 -6.99 2.42 -9.47
CA VAL A 143 -6.55 3.24 -10.61
C VAL A 143 -6.54 4.73 -10.22
N ASP A 144 -5.44 5.44 -10.49
CA ASP A 144 -5.38 6.91 -10.42
C ASP A 144 -4.85 7.50 -11.72
N ASP A 145 -5.73 8.27 -12.34
CA ASP A 145 -5.57 8.91 -13.63
C ASP A 145 -4.45 9.96 -13.67
N ARG A 146 -3.98 10.46 -12.51
CA ARG A 146 -3.04 11.60 -12.43
C ARG A 146 -1.58 11.20 -12.52
N LEU A 147 -1.21 10.00 -12.09
CA LEU A 147 0.20 9.60 -11.97
C LEU A 147 0.53 8.26 -12.62
N GLY A 148 -0.45 7.47 -13.06
CA GLY A 148 -0.18 6.15 -13.65
C GLY A 148 0.42 5.14 -12.70
N GLY A 149 0.47 5.48 -11.41
CA GLY A 149 0.89 4.59 -10.35
C GLY A 149 -0.28 3.74 -9.94
N THR A 150 -0.56 2.69 -10.69
CA THR A 150 -1.63 1.73 -10.40
C THR A 150 -1.02 0.33 -10.34
N VAL A 151 -1.84 -0.68 -10.08
CA VAL A 151 -1.48 -2.06 -10.37
C VAL A 151 -0.92 -2.24 -11.79
N PHE A 152 -1.38 -1.46 -12.78
CA PHE A 152 -0.81 -1.48 -14.14
C PHE A 152 0.68 -1.12 -14.15
N GLY A 153 1.06 0.00 -13.53
CA GLY A 153 2.47 0.43 -13.49
C GLY A 153 3.37 -0.56 -12.76
N VAL A 154 2.82 -1.25 -11.74
CA VAL A 154 3.49 -2.36 -11.07
C VAL A 154 3.64 -3.54 -12.01
N ILE A 155 2.53 -4.02 -12.59
CA ILE A 155 2.47 -5.18 -13.46
C ILE A 155 3.43 -5.01 -14.63
N ASN A 156 3.46 -3.84 -15.27
CA ASN A 156 4.41 -3.54 -16.35
C ASN A 156 5.87 -3.67 -15.88
N ARG A 157 6.22 -3.15 -14.70
CA ARG A 157 7.58 -3.31 -14.17
C ARG A 157 7.92 -4.78 -13.90
N LEU A 158 6.92 -5.60 -13.54
CA LEU A 158 7.13 -7.05 -13.37
C LEU A 158 7.34 -7.76 -14.70
N VAL A 159 6.82 -7.23 -15.81
CA VAL A 159 7.06 -7.74 -17.17
C VAL A 159 8.53 -7.55 -17.57
N GLU A 160 9.10 -6.37 -17.33
CA GLU A 160 10.53 -6.08 -17.59
C GLU A 160 11.49 -7.07 -16.86
N GLU A 161 11.08 -7.59 -15.70
CA GLU A 161 11.85 -8.54 -14.89
C GLU A 161 11.16 -9.91 -14.72
N TRP A 162 10.44 -10.38 -15.75
CA TRP A 162 9.58 -11.57 -15.69
C TRP A 162 10.24 -12.79 -15.02
N GLU A 163 11.45 -13.17 -15.45
CA GLU A 163 12.17 -14.34 -14.92
C GLU A 163 12.33 -14.34 -13.39
N LYS A 164 12.44 -13.15 -12.78
CA LYS A 164 12.59 -13.01 -11.32
C LYS A 164 11.27 -12.77 -10.61
N LYS A 165 10.26 -12.26 -11.34
CA LYS A 165 9.06 -11.66 -10.77
C LYS A 165 7.76 -12.33 -11.23
N LYS A 166 7.84 -13.40 -12.04
CA LYS A 166 6.69 -14.17 -12.52
C LYS A 166 5.73 -14.56 -11.40
N ALA A 167 6.22 -15.17 -10.31
CA ALA A 167 5.37 -15.59 -9.21
C ALA A 167 4.59 -14.43 -8.57
N LEU A 168 5.16 -13.22 -8.59
CA LEU A 168 4.51 -12.02 -8.08
C LEU A 168 3.45 -11.49 -9.04
N PHE A 169 3.73 -11.56 -10.34
CA PHE A 169 2.77 -11.23 -11.39
C PHE A 169 1.55 -12.16 -11.31
N GLU A 170 1.79 -13.47 -11.25
CA GLU A 170 0.74 -14.49 -11.12
C GLU A 170 -0.09 -14.25 -9.86
N LEU A 171 0.56 -13.95 -8.72
CA LEU A 171 -0.12 -13.63 -7.47
C LEU A 171 -1.08 -12.43 -7.61
N LEU A 172 -0.68 -11.37 -8.31
CA LEU A 172 -1.54 -10.19 -8.52
C LEU A 172 -2.75 -10.52 -9.40
N VAL A 173 -2.55 -11.28 -10.47
CA VAL A 173 -3.63 -11.72 -11.37
C VAL A 173 -4.61 -12.64 -10.64
N ASP A 174 -4.11 -13.59 -9.85
CA ASP A 174 -4.94 -14.48 -9.03
C ASP A 174 -5.79 -13.72 -8.00
N HIS A 175 -5.31 -12.56 -7.54
CA HIS A 175 -6.06 -11.67 -6.65
C HIS A 175 -7.02 -10.72 -7.38
N GLY A 176 -7.10 -10.78 -8.72
CA GLY A 176 -8.06 -10.02 -9.52
C GLY A 176 -7.47 -8.84 -10.30
N ALA A 177 -6.15 -8.68 -10.35
CA ALA A 177 -5.56 -7.62 -11.18
C ALA A 177 -6.01 -7.73 -12.65
N ASP A 178 -6.45 -6.61 -13.22
CA ASP A 178 -6.98 -6.57 -14.58
C ASP A 178 -5.85 -6.52 -15.63
N LEU A 179 -5.66 -7.62 -16.35
CA LEU A 179 -4.70 -7.74 -17.46
C LEU A 179 -5.07 -6.89 -18.68
N ASN A 180 -6.33 -6.47 -18.78
CA ASN A 180 -6.88 -5.70 -19.88
C ASN A 180 -6.99 -4.20 -19.55
N MET A 181 -6.42 -3.77 -18.42
CA MET A 181 -6.37 -2.37 -18.05
C MET A 181 -5.59 -1.57 -19.10
N LEU A 182 -6.16 -0.45 -19.51
CA LEU A 182 -5.53 0.50 -20.42
C LEU A 182 -4.92 1.66 -19.64
N TRP A 183 -3.64 1.92 -19.86
CA TRP A 183 -2.96 3.10 -19.37
C TRP A 183 -2.38 3.88 -20.54
N ARG A 184 -2.80 5.14 -20.69
CA ARG A 184 -2.39 6.00 -21.82
C ARG A 184 -2.59 5.33 -23.20
N GLY A 185 -3.60 4.46 -23.31
CA GLY A 185 -3.93 3.72 -24.53
C GLY A 185 -3.11 2.45 -24.76
N SER A 186 -2.18 2.10 -23.86
CA SER A 186 -1.40 0.86 -23.90
C SER A 186 -1.98 -0.17 -22.92
N SER A 187 -1.98 -1.45 -23.31
CA SER A 187 -2.30 -2.57 -22.43
C SER A 187 -1.03 -3.21 -21.87
N VAL A 188 -1.16 -4.02 -20.82
CA VAL A 188 -0.03 -4.80 -20.28
C VAL A 188 0.59 -5.70 -21.37
N LEU A 189 -0.26 -6.25 -22.26
CA LEU A 189 0.18 -7.10 -23.36
C LEU A 189 0.95 -6.31 -24.44
N ASP A 190 0.60 -5.04 -24.68
CA ASP A 190 1.35 -4.21 -25.63
C ASP A 190 2.78 -3.95 -25.13
N GLU A 191 2.94 -3.70 -23.83
CA GLU A 191 4.27 -3.52 -23.22
C GLU A 191 5.09 -4.81 -23.23
N ALA A 192 4.45 -5.96 -22.94
CA ALA A 192 5.12 -7.26 -23.00
C ALA A 192 5.61 -7.62 -24.41
N LEU A 193 4.89 -7.18 -25.45
CA LEU A 193 5.29 -7.33 -26.84
C LEU A 193 6.49 -6.44 -27.20
N ASP A 194 6.57 -5.24 -26.65
CA ASP A 194 7.70 -4.33 -26.86
C ASP A 194 8.99 -4.84 -26.18
N GLU A 195 8.87 -5.54 -25.05
CA GLU A 195 9.98 -6.17 -24.32
C GLU A 195 10.39 -7.56 -24.85
N ASP A 196 9.77 -8.07 -25.93
CA ASP A 196 10.04 -9.38 -26.55
C ASP A 196 10.04 -10.57 -25.56
N CYS A 197 9.20 -10.48 -24.52
CA CYS A 197 9.10 -11.49 -23.47
C CYS A 197 8.15 -12.63 -23.87
N GLN A 198 8.60 -13.53 -24.74
CA GLN A 198 7.73 -14.56 -25.35
C GLN A 198 6.97 -15.43 -24.33
N ASP A 199 7.64 -15.93 -23.29
CA ASP A 199 7.00 -16.74 -22.23
C ASP A 199 5.91 -15.97 -21.48
N THR A 200 6.12 -14.66 -21.26
CA THR A 200 5.16 -13.75 -20.63
C THR A 200 3.95 -13.53 -21.52
N ILE A 201 4.18 -13.29 -22.81
CA ILE A 201 3.14 -13.07 -23.82
C ILE A 201 2.23 -14.30 -23.92
N GLU A 202 2.82 -15.49 -24.05
CA GLU A 202 2.06 -16.75 -24.14
C GLU A 202 1.21 -16.98 -22.88
N TRP A 203 1.79 -16.73 -21.70
CA TRP A 203 1.07 -16.82 -20.43
C TRP A 203 -0.09 -15.81 -20.37
N MET A 204 0.13 -14.54 -20.72
CA MET A 204 -0.90 -13.49 -20.68
C MET A 204 -2.07 -13.79 -21.62
N ILE A 205 -1.79 -14.23 -22.85
CA ILE A 205 -2.82 -14.62 -23.83
C ILE A 205 -3.65 -15.78 -23.28
N ALA A 206 -3.00 -16.79 -22.68
CA ALA A 206 -3.71 -17.91 -22.07
C ALA A 206 -4.63 -17.48 -20.91
N HIS A 207 -4.32 -16.37 -20.24
CA HIS A 207 -5.13 -15.78 -19.17
C HIS A 207 -6.08 -14.67 -19.66
N GLY A 208 -6.28 -14.55 -20.98
CA GLY A 208 -7.30 -13.67 -21.57
C GLY A 208 -6.88 -12.20 -21.68
N ALA A 209 -5.59 -11.90 -21.61
CA ALA A 209 -5.07 -10.58 -21.96
C ALA A 209 -5.28 -10.29 -23.46
N LYS A 210 -5.60 -9.04 -23.76
CA LYS A 210 -5.86 -8.53 -25.12
C LYS A 210 -5.00 -7.31 -25.38
N ARG A 211 -4.68 -7.11 -26.65
CA ARG A 211 -4.01 -5.87 -27.08
C ARG A 211 -4.98 -4.71 -27.02
N SER A 212 -4.45 -3.50 -26.83
CA SER A 212 -5.25 -2.29 -26.70
C SER A 212 -6.27 -2.09 -27.82
N TYR A 213 -5.89 -2.32 -29.06
CA TYR A 213 -6.78 -2.15 -30.22
C TYR A 213 -7.82 -3.27 -30.37
N ASP A 214 -7.61 -4.45 -29.78
CA ASP A 214 -8.55 -5.56 -29.80
C ASP A 214 -9.66 -5.41 -28.75
N MET A 215 -9.47 -4.52 -27.78
CA MET A 215 -10.43 -4.27 -26.69
C MET A 215 -11.59 -3.34 -27.09
N GLY A 216 -11.55 -2.79 -28.32
CA GLY A 216 -12.50 -1.81 -28.79
C GLY A 216 -12.26 -0.46 -28.13
N THR A 217 -12.01 0.57 -28.92
CA THR A 217 -11.91 1.94 -28.41
C THR A 217 -13.24 2.30 -27.73
N VAL A 218 -13.20 2.63 -26.43
CA VAL A 218 -14.19 3.57 -25.91
C VAL A 218 -13.91 4.86 -26.68
N GLU A 219 -14.72 5.14 -27.70
CA GLU A 219 -14.60 6.34 -28.51
C GLU A 219 -14.63 7.58 -27.59
N SER A 220 -13.52 8.33 -27.63
CA SER A 220 -13.25 9.73 -27.22
C SER A 220 -14.12 10.38 -26.14
#